data_AF-A0A6E8VQR7-F1
#
_entry.id   AF-A0A6E8VQR7-F1
#
_cell.length_a   1.000
_cell.length_b   1.000
_cell.length_c   1.000
_cell.angle_alpha   90.00
_cell.angle_beta   90.00
_cell.angle_gamma   90.00
#
_symmetry.space_group_name_H-M   'P 1'
#
loop_
_entity.id
_entity.type
_entity.pdbx_description
1 polymer ?
#
loop_
_entity_poly.entity_id
_entity_poly.type
_entity_poly.pdbx_seq_one_letter_code
_entity_poly.pdbx_strand_id
1 'polypeptide(L)'
;MVHIKATLLVILALTTVAFASPRFARDADSSSEESAETGEIMKELQELCRNNSGSDAAFVTLMESAQTTFTCFVGAIDLDAFMSDLYTLSNETRSTFFPRYCPQLRTAYKCTDQLLNDFRPCLEEDDFTIVQALSGIIPDAVDLMCKNEGEILFKLEEPKYADCVAKIGDNFNECINTFLNGTDDWDISHLNQDQCNTLTGFRQCVESKLSICKAPELISVYDLFHNTLFRMTPCRNYVDVPKVVVLDNNELNEV
;
A
#
# COMPACT_ATOMS: atom_id res chain seq x y z
N MET A 1 13.98 23.18 -1.11
CA MET A 1 12.70 22.58 -0.75
C MET A 1 12.36 21.63 -1.87
N VAL A 2 12.31 20.34 -1.53
CA VAL A 2 12.11 19.24 -2.47
C VAL A 2 10.92 18.44 -1.97
N HIS A 3 9.91 18.27 -2.83
CA HIS A 3 8.68 17.55 -2.50
C HIS A 3 8.85 16.05 -2.69
N ILE A 4 8.02 15.27 -1.98
CA ILE A 4 7.97 13.82 -2.19
C ILE A 4 7.36 13.50 -3.55
N LYS A 5 8.07 12.69 -4.33
CA LYS A 5 7.61 12.26 -5.66
C LYS A 5 6.47 11.23 -5.54
N ALA A 6 5.56 11.25 -6.50
CA ALA A 6 4.47 10.28 -6.57
C ALA A 6 4.95 8.82 -6.64
N THR A 7 6.10 8.56 -7.28
CA THR A 7 6.74 7.23 -7.36
C THR A 7 7.16 6.70 -5.99
N LEU A 8 7.77 7.55 -5.15
CA LEU A 8 8.13 7.21 -3.77
C LEU A 8 6.91 6.84 -2.93
N LEU A 9 5.78 7.55 -3.07
CA LEU A 9 4.54 7.20 -2.39
C LEU A 9 3.89 5.90 -2.90
N VAL A 10 3.92 5.68 -4.21
CA VAL A 10 3.35 4.48 -4.82
C VAL A 10 4.16 3.25 -4.43
N ILE A 11 5.50 3.34 -4.35
CA ILE A 11 6.36 2.25 -3.88
C ILE A 11 6.16 2.01 -2.37
N LEU A 12 6.02 3.07 -1.55
CA LEU A 12 5.66 2.94 -0.13
C LEU A 12 4.27 2.31 0.07
N ALA A 13 3.31 2.60 -0.81
CA ALA A 13 2.00 1.95 -0.80
C ALA A 13 2.08 0.49 -1.30
N LEU A 14 2.83 0.21 -2.37
CA LEU A 14 2.97 -1.13 -2.95
C LEU A 14 3.76 -2.09 -2.05
N THR A 15 4.75 -1.61 -1.30
CA THR A 15 5.45 -2.43 -0.29
C THR A 15 4.52 -2.87 0.85
N THR A 16 3.45 -2.13 1.17
CA THR A 16 2.41 -2.61 2.09
C THR A 16 1.46 -3.64 1.45
N VAL A 17 1.28 -3.60 0.13
CA VAL A 17 0.42 -4.53 -0.64
C VAL A 17 1.14 -5.84 -1.00
N ALA A 18 2.47 -5.85 -1.09
CA ALA A 18 3.27 -7.04 -1.37
C ALA A 18 3.12 -8.16 -0.29
N PHE A 19 2.61 -7.82 0.90
CA PHE A 19 2.27 -8.78 1.96
C PHE A 19 0.92 -9.51 1.74
N ALA A 20 0.12 -9.12 0.74
CA ALA A 20 -1.24 -9.62 0.56
C ALA A 20 -1.38 -10.77 -0.46
N SER A 21 -0.32 -11.16 -1.17
CA SER A 21 -0.38 -12.27 -2.14
C SER A 21 1.01 -12.88 -2.45
N PRO A 22 1.33 -14.09 -1.95
CA PRO A 22 2.59 -14.76 -2.22
C PRO A 22 2.83 -15.12 -3.68
N ARG A 23 1.77 -15.14 -4.51
CA ARG A 23 1.90 -15.40 -5.96
C ARG A 23 2.57 -14.26 -6.72
N PHE A 24 2.43 -13.00 -6.27
CA PHE A 24 3.16 -11.88 -6.87
C PHE A 24 4.66 -11.89 -6.50
N ALA A 25 4.99 -12.42 -5.32
CA ALA A 25 6.37 -12.62 -4.89
C ALA A 25 7.06 -13.82 -5.57
N ARG A 26 6.29 -14.79 -6.11
CA ARG A 26 6.83 -16.01 -6.77
C ARG A 26 7.53 -15.73 -8.11
N ASP A 27 7.13 -14.68 -8.81
CA ASP A 27 7.70 -14.33 -10.12
C ASP A 27 8.74 -13.17 -10.01
N ALA A 28 8.95 -12.63 -8.81
CA ALA A 28 9.96 -11.62 -8.52
C ALA A 28 11.37 -12.21 -8.25
N ASP A 29 11.61 -13.48 -8.61
CA ASP A 29 12.97 -14.00 -8.77
C ASP A 29 13.57 -13.42 -10.07
N SER A 30 13.88 -12.11 -10.08
CA SER A 30 14.68 -11.48 -11.14
C SER A 30 15.79 -10.60 -10.56
N SER A 31 17.00 -11.09 -10.79
CA SER A 31 18.31 -10.60 -10.40
C SER A 31 18.71 -9.21 -10.93
N SER A 32 19.63 -8.57 -10.19
CA SER A 32 20.50 -7.43 -10.59
C SER A 32 19.87 -6.06 -10.87
N GLU A 33 18.69 -5.99 -11.48
CA GLU A 33 17.99 -4.72 -11.74
C GLU A 33 17.35 -4.16 -10.46
N GLU A 34 16.73 -5.02 -9.65
CA GLU A 34 16.10 -4.67 -8.36
C GLU A 34 17.11 -4.08 -7.34
N SER A 35 18.37 -4.55 -7.38
CA SER A 35 19.44 -4.01 -6.53
C SER A 35 19.93 -2.63 -6.97
N ALA A 36 19.85 -2.32 -8.27
CA ALA A 36 20.22 -1.00 -8.80
C ALA A 36 19.12 0.02 -8.48
N GLU A 37 17.86 -0.37 -8.66
CA GLU A 37 16.68 0.44 -8.34
C GLU A 37 16.59 0.75 -6.84
N THR A 38 16.84 -0.25 -5.97
CA THR A 38 16.90 -0.04 -4.51
C THR A 38 17.99 0.98 -4.12
N GLY A 39 19.13 0.96 -4.81
CA GLY A 39 20.23 1.90 -4.58
C GLY A 39 19.89 3.34 -5.00
N GLU A 40 19.15 3.50 -6.09
CA GLU A 40 18.68 4.79 -6.58
C GLU A 40 17.65 5.42 -5.63
N ILE A 41 16.66 4.64 -5.17
CA ILE A 41 15.65 5.08 -4.20
C ILE A 41 16.30 5.53 -2.89
N MET A 42 17.27 4.77 -2.39
CA MET A 42 17.97 5.11 -1.15
C MET A 42 18.72 6.44 -1.26
N LYS A 43 19.29 6.70 -2.45
CA LYS A 43 19.98 7.95 -2.74
C LYS A 43 19.01 9.12 -2.87
N GLU A 44 17.88 8.96 -3.55
CA GLU A 44 16.84 9.98 -3.63
C GLU A 44 16.29 10.33 -2.24
N LEU A 45 16.06 9.32 -1.39
CA LEU A 45 15.61 9.52 -0.01
C LEU A 45 16.65 10.27 0.84
N GLN A 46 17.94 9.92 0.69
CA GLN A 46 19.02 10.67 1.35
C GLN A 46 19.05 12.13 0.89
N GLU A 47 18.94 12.38 -0.42
CA GLU A 47 18.91 13.73 -0.98
C GLU A 47 17.70 14.52 -0.49
N LEU A 48 16.51 13.90 -0.46
CA LEU A 48 15.27 14.48 0.06
C LEU A 48 15.44 14.90 1.53
N CYS A 49 15.90 13.98 2.38
CA CYS A 49 16.17 14.25 3.79
C CYS A 49 17.20 15.36 3.99
N ARG A 50 18.30 15.34 3.23
CA ARG A 50 19.35 16.37 3.31
C ARG A 50 18.83 17.74 2.86
N ASN A 51 18.04 17.78 1.80
CA ASN A 51 17.53 19.03 1.21
C ASN A 51 16.48 19.72 2.09
N ASN A 52 15.71 18.96 2.87
CA ASN A 52 14.66 19.51 3.75
C ASN A 52 15.15 19.74 5.19
N SER A 53 16.01 18.86 5.73
CA SER A 53 16.54 19.02 7.11
C SER A 53 17.86 19.78 7.20
N GLY A 54 18.58 19.95 6.08
CA GLY A 54 19.90 20.57 6.02
C GLY A 54 21.07 19.66 6.40
N SER A 55 20.84 18.37 6.67
CA SER A 55 21.91 17.40 6.97
C SER A 55 21.51 15.94 6.68
N ASP A 56 22.50 15.05 6.62
CA ASP A 56 22.25 13.60 6.48
C ASP A 56 21.78 12.95 7.80
N ALA A 57 21.75 13.69 8.92
CA ALA A 57 21.35 13.14 10.21
C ALA A 57 19.88 12.66 10.20
N ALA A 58 18.98 13.39 9.53
CA ALA A 58 17.59 12.98 9.37
C ALA A 58 17.46 11.65 8.62
N PHE A 59 18.27 11.46 7.57
CA PHE A 59 18.32 10.21 6.83
C PHE A 59 18.84 9.05 7.68
N VAL A 60 19.91 9.27 8.47
CA VAL A 60 20.46 8.23 9.37
C VAL A 60 19.42 7.82 10.42
N THR A 61 18.78 8.78 11.08
CA THR A 61 17.72 8.51 12.06
C THR A 61 16.55 7.75 11.42
N LEU A 62 16.14 8.16 10.21
CA LEU A 62 15.08 7.48 9.47
C LEU A 62 15.44 6.01 9.21
N MET A 63 16.69 5.72 8.83
CA MET A 63 17.16 4.36 8.58
C MET A 63 17.22 3.51 9.85
N GLU A 64 17.65 4.08 10.98
CA GLU A 64 17.62 3.40 12.28
C GLU A 64 16.18 3.06 12.70
N SER A 65 15.24 3.97 12.46
CA SER A 65 13.82 3.74 12.74
C SER A 65 13.17 2.76 11.78
N ALA A 66 13.61 2.68 10.52
CA ALA A 66 13.19 1.64 9.59
C ALA A 66 13.63 0.24 10.09
N GLN A 67 14.88 0.11 10.56
CA GLN A 67 15.37 -1.14 11.14
C GLN A 67 14.62 -1.54 12.43
N THR A 68 14.34 -0.55 13.28
CA THR A 68 13.56 -0.76 14.51
C THR A 68 12.13 -1.17 14.20
N THR A 69 11.51 -0.55 13.19
CA THR A 69 10.17 -0.89 12.69
C THR A 69 10.13 -2.33 12.21
N PHE A 70 11.11 -2.75 11.40
CA PHE A 70 11.23 -4.13 10.93
C PHE A 70 11.35 -5.11 12.09
N THR A 71 12.21 -4.82 13.07
CA THR A 71 12.40 -5.67 14.26
C THR A 71 11.12 -5.77 15.09
N CYS A 72 10.40 -4.65 15.28
CA CYS A 72 9.10 -4.63 15.95
C CYS A 72 8.06 -5.48 15.20
N PHE A 73 8.01 -5.37 13.87
CA PHE A 73 7.09 -6.12 13.03
C PHE A 73 7.32 -7.63 13.12
N VAL A 74 8.57 -8.08 12.99
CA VAL A 74 8.99 -9.49 13.16
C VAL A 74 8.70 -10.00 14.57
N GLY A 75 8.73 -9.13 15.59
CA GLY A 75 8.37 -9.48 16.96
C GLY A 75 6.85 -9.53 17.22
N ALA A 76 6.06 -8.80 16.41
CA ALA A 76 4.61 -8.72 16.54
C ALA A 76 3.88 -9.82 15.75
N ILE A 77 4.51 -10.37 14.71
CA ILE A 77 3.96 -11.41 13.85
C ILE A 77 4.91 -12.60 13.82
N ASP A 78 4.39 -13.80 14.02
CA ASP A 78 5.11 -15.05 13.72
C ASP A 78 5.27 -15.19 12.19
N LEU A 79 6.26 -14.50 11.62
CA LEU A 79 6.41 -14.35 10.17
C LEU A 79 6.62 -15.68 9.46
N ASP A 80 7.41 -16.58 10.04
CA ASP A 80 7.68 -17.90 9.47
C ASP A 80 6.39 -18.73 9.39
N ALA A 81 5.61 -18.75 10.48
CA ALA A 81 4.32 -19.44 10.47
C ALA A 81 3.29 -18.72 9.58
N PHE A 82 3.27 -17.39 9.58
CA PHE A 82 2.38 -16.59 8.73
C PHE A 82 2.60 -16.95 7.27
N MET A 83 3.85 -16.92 6.81
CA MET A 83 4.20 -17.28 5.43
C MET A 83 3.83 -18.73 5.12
N SER A 84 4.21 -19.67 5.99
CA SER A 84 3.88 -21.10 5.82
C SER A 84 2.38 -21.36 5.72
N ASP A 85 1.59 -20.79 6.63
CA ASP A 85 0.15 -20.97 6.66
C ASP A 85 -0.52 -20.25 5.48
N LEU A 86 0.02 -19.10 5.05
CA LEU A 86 -0.47 -18.35 3.89
C LEU A 86 -0.28 -19.16 2.59
N TYR A 87 0.86 -19.85 2.44
CA TYR A 87 1.10 -20.74 1.28
C TYR A 87 0.15 -21.93 1.20
N THR A 88 -0.48 -22.30 2.30
CA THR A 88 -1.44 -23.42 2.38
C THR A 88 -2.86 -22.96 2.66
N LEU A 89 -3.12 -21.65 2.51
CA LEU A 89 -4.42 -21.05 2.74
C LEU A 89 -5.45 -21.64 1.76
N SER A 90 -6.53 -22.16 2.32
CA SER A 90 -7.62 -22.80 1.60
C SER A 90 -8.95 -22.44 2.27
N ASN A 91 -10.06 -22.82 1.63
CA ASN A 91 -11.38 -22.56 2.20
C ASN A 91 -11.55 -23.27 3.56
N GLU A 92 -10.87 -24.40 3.75
CA GLU A 92 -10.88 -25.17 4.99
C GLU A 92 -10.01 -24.54 6.09
N THR A 93 -8.90 -23.86 5.73
CA THR A 93 -7.94 -23.32 6.69
C THR A 93 -8.13 -21.83 6.99
N ARG A 94 -8.89 -21.09 6.18
CA ARG A 94 -9.10 -19.63 6.38
C ARG A 94 -9.73 -19.28 7.74
N SER A 95 -10.61 -20.14 8.25
CA SER A 95 -11.30 -19.95 9.54
C SER A 95 -10.37 -20.08 10.75
N THR A 96 -9.16 -20.62 10.57
CA THR A 96 -8.11 -20.63 11.59
C THR A 96 -7.01 -19.61 11.29
N PHE A 97 -6.70 -19.39 10.01
CA PHE A 97 -5.70 -18.44 9.55
C PHE A 97 -5.99 -17.00 9.99
N PHE A 98 -7.13 -16.44 9.59
CA PHE A 98 -7.42 -15.03 9.83
C PHE A 98 -7.58 -14.72 11.33
N PRO A 99 -8.28 -15.54 12.14
CA PRO A 99 -8.31 -15.33 13.59
C PRO A 99 -6.94 -15.40 14.26
N ARG A 100 -5.99 -16.19 13.72
CA ARG A 100 -4.62 -16.26 14.24
C ARG A 100 -3.82 -14.99 13.92
N TYR A 101 -3.87 -14.50 12.68
CA TYR A 101 -2.93 -13.47 12.20
C TYR A 101 -3.50 -12.04 12.20
N CYS A 102 -4.81 -11.85 12.07
CA CYS A 102 -5.39 -10.50 12.10
C CYS A 102 -5.12 -9.73 13.41
N PRO A 103 -5.19 -10.33 14.61
CA PRO A 103 -4.79 -9.64 15.84
C PRO A 103 -3.30 -9.25 15.85
N GLN A 104 -2.45 -10.08 15.25
CA GLN A 104 -1.01 -9.81 15.13
C GLN A 104 -0.76 -8.62 14.19
N LEU A 105 -1.40 -8.61 13.01
CA LEU A 105 -1.34 -7.50 12.05
C LEU A 105 -1.83 -6.16 12.67
N ARG A 106 -2.92 -6.20 13.44
CA ARG A 106 -3.43 -5.04 14.21
C ARG A 106 -2.46 -4.55 15.29
N THR A 107 -1.57 -5.41 15.75
CA THR A 107 -0.51 -5.01 16.68
C THR A 107 0.68 -4.46 15.92
N ALA A 108 1.04 -5.12 14.81
CA ALA A 108 2.23 -4.83 14.02
C ALA A 108 2.19 -3.47 13.32
N TYR A 109 1.03 -2.95 12.90
CA TYR A 109 1.00 -1.61 12.30
C TYR A 109 1.50 -0.52 13.26
N LYS A 110 1.37 -0.72 14.58
CA LYS A 110 1.87 0.25 15.58
C LYS A 110 3.39 0.39 15.58
N CYS A 111 4.09 -0.55 14.93
CA CYS A 111 5.53 -0.46 14.75
C CYS A 111 5.95 0.71 13.85
N THR A 112 5.04 1.28 13.05
CA THR A 112 5.38 2.35 12.08
C THR A 112 5.34 3.75 12.68
N ASP A 113 4.81 3.94 13.90
CA ASP A 113 4.63 5.28 14.50
C ASP A 113 5.95 6.06 14.59
N GLN A 114 7.02 5.41 15.05
CA GLN A 114 8.33 6.06 15.19
C GLN A 114 8.93 6.38 13.82
N LEU A 115 8.84 5.44 12.86
CA LEU A 115 9.30 5.66 11.49
C LEU A 115 8.60 6.84 10.83
N LEU A 116 7.27 6.95 10.98
CA LEU A 116 6.50 8.07 10.47
C LEU A 116 7.00 9.40 11.07
N ASN A 117 7.21 9.45 12.39
CA ASN A 117 7.70 10.65 13.06
C ASN A 117 9.11 11.06 12.61
N ASP A 118 10.01 10.09 12.43
CA ASP A 118 11.38 10.35 11.99
C ASP A 118 11.48 10.66 10.49
N PHE A 119 10.41 10.40 9.73
CA PHE A 119 10.31 10.82 8.34
C PHE A 119 9.90 12.29 8.18
N ARG A 120 9.26 12.88 9.20
CA ARG A 120 8.86 14.31 9.22
C ARG A 120 9.96 15.28 8.80
N PRO A 121 11.20 15.26 9.35
CA PRO A 121 12.25 16.20 8.96
C PRO A 121 12.70 16.04 7.50
N CYS A 122 12.37 14.94 6.83
CA CYS A 122 12.67 14.74 5.43
C CYS A 122 11.63 15.31 4.48
N LEU A 123 10.49 15.78 4.99
CA LEU A 123 9.33 16.16 4.18
C LEU A 123 8.93 17.62 4.45
N GLU A 124 8.34 18.24 3.45
CA GLU A 124 7.57 19.48 3.63
C GLU A 124 6.28 19.18 4.42
N GLU A 125 5.71 20.20 5.06
CA GLU A 125 4.55 20.01 5.96
C GLU A 125 3.32 19.43 5.23
N ASP A 126 3.07 19.88 3.99
CA ASP A 126 1.96 19.38 3.17
C ASP A 126 2.18 17.92 2.75
N ASP A 127 3.41 17.55 2.40
CA ASP A 127 3.78 16.17 2.05
C ASP A 127 3.70 15.24 3.28
N PHE A 128 4.19 15.69 4.43
CA PHE A 128 4.08 14.95 5.69
C PHE A 128 2.62 14.74 6.08
N THR A 129 1.77 15.74 5.88
CA THR A 129 0.34 15.65 6.15
C THR A 129 -0.33 14.59 5.27
N ILE A 130 0.05 14.48 3.99
CA ILE A 130 -0.43 13.43 3.09
C ILE A 130 0.07 12.04 3.55
N VAL A 131 1.37 11.89 3.84
CA VAL A 131 1.98 10.62 4.29
C VAL A 131 1.34 10.15 5.60
N GLN A 132 1.14 11.05 6.55
CA GLN A 132 0.48 10.75 7.82
C GLN A 132 -0.96 10.28 7.62
N ALA A 133 -1.73 10.94 6.74
CA ALA A 133 -3.09 10.52 6.43
C ALA A 133 -3.12 9.14 5.77
N LEU A 134 -2.20 8.85 4.84
CA LEU A 134 -2.09 7.53 4.21
C LEU A 134 -1.70 6.44 5.23
N SER A 135 -0.76 6.73 6.13
CA SER A 135 -0.41 5.81 7.22
C SER A 135 -1.59 5.55 8.17
N GLY A 136 -2.45 6.56 8.38
CA GLY A 136 -3.64 6.45 9.22
C GLY A 136 -4.71 5.48 8.70
N ILE A 137 -4.64 5.09 7.42
CA ILE A 137 -5.57 4.15 6.78
C ILE A 137 -5.13 2.69 6.93
N ILE A 138 -3.88 2.42 7.33
CA ILE A 138 -3.36 1.06 7.51
C ILE A 138 -4.27 0.21 8.42
N PRO A 139 -4.78 0.70 9.57
CA PRO A 139 -5.71 -0.06 10.40
C PRO A 139 -7.00 -0.45 9.65
N ASP A 140 -7.60 0.48 8.91
CA ASP A 140 -8.81 0.24 8.12
C ASP A 140 -8.56 -0.79 7.01
N ALA A 141 -7.39 -0.74 6.37
CA ALA A 141 -6.99 -1.72 5.36
C ALA A 141 -6.82 -3.12 5.97
N VAL A 142 -6.18 -3.23 7.15
CA VAL A 142 -6.07 -4.49 7.90
C VAL A 142 -7.45 -5.02 8.27
N ASP A 143 -8.35 -4.18 8.77
CA ASP A 143 -9.69 -4.60 9.14
C ASP A 143 -10.51 -5.06 7.94
N LEU A 144 -10.41 -4.36 6.81
CA LEU A 144 -11.06 -4.77 5.57
C LEU A 144 -10.52 -6.12 5.06
N MET A 145 -9.20 -6.30 5.07
CA MET A 145 -8.54 -7.55 4.69
C MET A 145 -8.87 -8.72 5.63
N CYS A 146 -9.18 -8.44 6.89
CA CYS A 146 -9.51 -9.43 7.90
C CYS A 146 -11.01 -9.72 8.03
N LYS A 147 -11.87 -8.90 7.43
CA LYS A 147 -13.32 -9.01 7.50
C LYS A 147 -13.79 -10.36 6.94
N ASN A 148 -14.76 -10.98 7.62
CA ASN A 148 -15.38 -12.26 7.22
C ASN A 148 -14.36 -13.37 6.92
N GLU A 149 -13.42 -13.62 7.85
CA GLU A 149 -12.34 -14.60 7.65
C GLU A 149 -11.54 -14.30 6.36
N GLY A 150 -11.25 -13.01 6.18
CA GLY A 150 -10.55 -12.45 5.04
C GLY A 150 -11.15 -12.81 3.69
N GLU A 151 -12.47 -12.75 3.57
CA GLU A 151 -13.22 -13.07 2.35
C GLU A 151 -12.66 -12.37 1.10
N ILE A 152 -12.24 -11.10 1.22
CA ILE A 152 -11.65 -10.33 0.12
C ILE A 152 -10.30 -10.93 -0.30
N LEU A 153 -9.39 -11.18 0.65
CA LEU A 153 -8.08 -11.76 0.35
C LEU A 153 -8.19 -13.22 -0.10
N PHE A 154 -9.05 -14.01 0.54
CA PHE A 154 -9.26 -15.40 0.21
C PHE A 154 -9.77 -15.60 -1.22
N LYS A 155 -10.58 -14.68 -1.74
CA LYS A 155 -11.01 -14.72 -3.15
C LYS A 155 -9.83 -14.69 -4.12
N LEU A 156 -8.71 -14.06 -3.78
CA LEU A 156 -7.49 -14.10 -4.61
C LEU A 156 -6.80 -15.47 -4.61
N GLU A 157 -7.05 -16.31 -3.62
CA GLU A 157 -6.46 -17.65 -3.50
C GLU A 157 -7.30 -18.74 -4.16
N GLU A 158 -8.60 -18.49 -4.37
CA GLU A 158 -9.45 -19.40 -5.14
C GLU A 158 -8.91 -19.54 -6.58
N PRO A 159 -8.62 -20.76 -7.07
CA PRO A 159 -7.93 -20.98 -8.35
C PRO A 159 -8.59 -20.26 -9.54
N LYS A 160 -9.92 -20.17 -9.56
CA LYS A 160 -10.67 -19.51 -10.64
C LYS A 160 -10.40 -18.00 -10.75
N TYR A 161 -10.10 -17.34 -9.62
CA TYR A 161 -9.77 -15.92 -9.56
C TYR A 161 -8.26 -15.74 -9.64
N ALA A 162 -7.49 -16.53 -8.90
CA ALA A 162 -6.03 -16.53 -8.90
C ALA A 162 -5.46 -16.66 -10.31
N ASP A 163 -5.92 -17.67 -11.07
CA ASP A 163 -5.45 -17.91 -12.44
C ASP A 163 -5.86 -16.79 -13.39
N CYS A 164 -7.02 -16.16 -13.16
CA CYS A 164 -7.48 -15.05 -13.96
C CYS A 164 -6.66 -13.78 -13.67
N VAL A 165 -6.50 -13.43 -12.40
CA VAL A 165 -5.72 -12.26 -11.97
C VAL A 165 -4.27 -12.42 -12.38
N ALA A 166 -3.67 -13.61 -12.23
CA ALA A 166 -2.32 -13.89 -12.70
C ALA A 166 -2.19 -13.70 -14.23
N LYS A 167 -3.14 -14.22 -15.01
CA LYS A 167 -3.15 -14.03 -16.49
C LYS A 167 -3.43 -12.58 -16.91
N ILE A 168 -4.12 -11.82 -16.07
CA ILE A 168 -4.33 -10.38 -16.26
C ILE A 168 -3.18 -9.57 -15.66
N GLY A 169 -2.26 -10.15 -14.89
CA GLY A 169 -1.06 -9.48 -14.37
C GLY A 169 -0.24 -8.83 -15.49
N ASP A 170 -0.08 -9.52 -16.62
CA ASP A 170 0.54 -8.96 -17.82
C ASP A 170 -0.24 -7.76 -18.40
N ASN A 171 -1.55 -7.71 -18.19
CA ASN A 171 -2.43 -6.60 -18.58
C ASN A 171 -2.54 -5.51 -17.49
N PHE A 172 -2.17 -5.78 -16.24
CA PHE A 172 -2.01 -4.76 -15.20
C PHE A 172 -0.84 -3.84 -15.54
N ASN A 173 0.20 -4.38 -16.19
CA ASN A 173 1.29 -3.59 -16.74
C ASN A 173 0.78 -2.51 -17.72
N GLU A 174 -0.35 -2.69 -18.41
CA GLU A 174 -0.95 -1.63 -19.22
C GLU A 174 -1.42 -0.45 -18.37
N CYS A 175 -2.11 -0.73 -17.26
CA CYS A 175 -2.54 0.29 -16.30
C CYS A 175 -1.32 0.98 -15.67
N ILE A 176 -0.34 0.18 -15.22
CA ILE A 176 0.89 0.66 -14.57
C ILE A 176 1.73 1.49 -15.55
N ASN A 177 2.00 1.01 -16.76
CA ASN A 177 2.79 1.75 -17.76
C ASN A 177 2.10 3.04 -18.20
N THR A 178 0.77 3.05 -18.32
CA THR A 178 0.02 4.28 -18.61
C THR A 178 0.15 5.29 -17.47
N PHE A 179 0.21 4.80 -16.23
CA PHE A 179 0.41 5.64 -15.05
C PHE A 179 1.87 6.11 -14.92
N LEU A 180 2.86 5.23 -15.04
CA LEU A 180 4.28 5.53 -14.91
C LEU A 180 4.82 6.42 -16.03
N ASN A 181 4.20 6.41 -17.21
CA ASN A 181 4.54 7.31 -18.30
C ASN A 181 4.23 8.78 -17.94
N GLY A 182 5.18 9.44 -17.26
CA GLY A 182 5.16 10.87 -16.96
C GLY A 182 4.71 11.24 -15.55
N THR A 183 4.68 10.31 -14.59
CA THR A 183 4.35 10.59 -13.17
C THR A 183 5.56 10.81 -12.25
N ASP A 184 6.77 10.53 -12.73
CA ASP A 184 7.98 10.49 -11.90
C ASP A 184 8.31 11.80 -11.16
N ASP A 185 7.95 12.94 -11.74
CA ASP A 185 8.24 14.26 -11.16
C ASP A 185 7.00 14.96 -10.60
N TRP A 186 5.92 14.20 -10.34
CA TRP A 186 4.71 14.80 -9.78
C TRP A 186 4.89 15.14 -8.31
N ASP A 187 4.70 16.42 -8.03
CA ASP A 187 4.44 16.91 -6.68
C ASP A 187 2.99 16.60 -6.30
N ILE A 188 2.83 15.64 -5.41
CA ILE A 188 1.54 15.14 -4.94
C ILE A 188 0.72 16.22 -4.21
N SER A 189 1.38 17.21 -3.60
CA SER A 189 0.71 18.29 -2.88
C SER A 189 0.13 19.35 -3.83
N HIS A 190 0.60 19.38 -5.08
CA HIS A 190 0.25 20.37 -6.09
C HIS A 190 -0.32 19.76 -7.39
N LEU A 191 -1.01 18.62 -7.30
CA LEU A 191 -1.61 17.97 -8.46
C LEU A 191 -2.63 18.85 -9.19
N ASN A 192 -2.51 18.94 -10.51
CA ASN A 192 -3.48 19.61 -11.37
C ASN A 192 -4.59 18.67 -11.84
N GLN A 193 -5.59 19.22 -12.53
CA GLN A 193 -6.75 18.46 -13.01
C GLN A 193 -6.37 17.27 -13.90
N ASP A 194 -5.43 17.44 -14.83
CA ASP A 194 -5.02 16.37 -15.75
C ASP A 194 -4.32 15.25 -15.00
N GLN A 195 -3.47 15.58 -14.01
CA GLN A 195 -2.81 14.60 -13.15
C GLN A 195 -3.82 13.81 -12.30
N CYS A 196 -4.84 14.49 -11.76
CA CYS A 196 -5.93 13.84 -11.04
C CYS A 196 -6.81 12.95 -11.95
N ASN A 197 -7.03 13.37 -13.20
CA ASN A 197 -7.74 12.57 -14.20
C ASN A 197 -6.96 11.29 -14.53
N THR A 198 -5.63 11.38 -14.64
CA THR A 198 -4.77 10.20 -14.84
C THR A 198 -4.84 9.23 -13.67
N LEU A 199 -4.80 9.72 -12.42
CA LEU A 199 -4.99 8.88 -11.23
C LEU A 199 -6.36 8.19 -11.21
N THR A 200 -7.40 8.91 -11.64
CA THR A 200 -8.77 8.38 -11.77
C THR A 200 -8.81 7.29 -12.86
N GLY A 201 -8.17 7.55 -14.01
CA GLY A 201 -8.06 6.60 -15.11
C GLY A 201 -7.30 5.33 -14.71
N PHE A 202 -6.25 5.45 -13.90
CA PHE A 202 -5.54 4.30 -13.35
C PHE A 202 -6.46 3.42 -12.48
N ARG A 203 -7.19 4.02 -11.54
CA ARG A 203 -8.19 3.29 -10.73
C ARG A 203 -9.20 2.57 -11.63
N GLN A 204 -9.77 3.26 -12.60
CA GLN A 204 -10.77 2.69 -13.53
C GLN A 204 -10.19 1.55 -14.37
N CYS A 205 -8.94 1.67 -14.81
CA CYS A 205 -8.23 0.60 -15.50
C CYS A 205 -8.13 -0.65 -14.62
N VAL A 206 -7.66 -0.50 -13.38
CA VAL A 206 -7.54 -1.62 -12.43
C VAL A 206 -8.91 -2.26 -12.14
N GLU A 207 -9.93 -1.45 -11.85
CA GLU A 207 -11.29 -1.95 -11.61
C GLU A 207 -11.84 -2.71 -12.82
N SER A 208 -11.58 -2.22 -14.04
CA SER A 208 -11.96 -2.91 -15.28
C SER A 208 -11.27 -4.27 -15.42
N LYS A 209 -9.96 -4.33 -15.14
CA LYS A 209 -9.19 -5.59 -15.17
C LYS A 209 -9.71 -6.60 -14.13
N LEU A 210 -10.00 -6.15 -12.90
CA LEU A 210 -10.57 -6.99 -11.84
C LEU A 210 -12.00 -7.46 -12.17
N SER A 211 -12.79 -6.62 -12.82
CA SER A 211 -14.14 -6.95 -13.26
C SER A 211 -14.18 -8.09 -14.28
N ILE A 212 -13.19 -8.16 -15.18
CA ILE A 212 -13.03 -9.30 -16.12
C ILE A 212 -12.90 -10.62 -15.34
N CYS A 213 -12.19 -10.60 -14.21
CA CYS A 213 -12.06 -11.74 -13.31
C CYS A 213 -13.24 -11.96 -12.38
N LYS A 214 -14.32 -11.15 -12.46
CA LYS A 214 -15.46 -11.19 -11.52
C LYS A 214 -15.02 -11.03 -10.07
N ALA A 215 -13.98 -10.23 -9.84
CA ALA A 215 -13.50 -9.89 -8.52
C ALA A 215 -13.37 -8.36 -8.31
N PRO A 216 -14.36 -7.54 -8.74
CA PRO A 216 -14.29 -6.08 -8.61
C PRO A 216 -14.10 -5.63 -7.15
N GLU A 217 -14.59 -6.38 -6.17
CA GLU A 217 -14.46 -6.12 -4.74
C GLU A 217 -13.01 -6.01 -4.25
N LEU A 218 -12.03 -6.54 -5.00
CA LEU A 218 -10.62 -6.44 -4.67
C LEU A 218 -10.11 -4.98 -4.77
N ILE A 219 -10.79 -4.13 -5.54
CA ILE A 219 -10.47 -2.70 -5.62
C ILE A 219 -10.70 -1.99 -4.28
N SER A 220 -11.54 -2.54 -3.39
CA SER A 220 -11.95 -1.88 -2.15
C SER A 220 -10.78 -1.55 -1.21
N VAL A 221 -9.75 -2.39 -1.18
CA VAL A 221 -8.53 -2.12 -0.39
C VAL A 221 -7.75 -0.94 -1.00
N TYR A 222 -7.59 -0.92 -2.32
CA TYR A 222 -6.97 0.19 -3.05
C TYR A 222 -7.77 1.50 -2.91
N ASP A 223 -9.10 1.41 -2.90
CA ASP A 223 -9.99 2.56 -2.76
C ASP A 223 -9.79 3.30 -1.44
N LEU A 224 -9.38 2.63 -0.36
CA LEU A 224 -9.04 3.29 0.90
C LEU A 224 -7.87 4.28 0.72
N PHE A 225 -6.81 3.83 0.04
CA PHE A 225 -5.63 4.66 -0.26
C PHE A 225 -5.96 5.74 -1.28
N HIS A 226 -6.60 5.37 -2.40
CA HIS A 226 -6.96 6.29 -3.48
C HIS A 226 -7.85 7.44 -2.98
N ASN A 227 -8.90 7.12 -2.24
CA ASN A 227 -9.83 8.11 -1.73
C ASN A 227 -9.15 9.03 -0.69
N THR A 228 -8.24 8.49 0.11
CA THR A 228 -7.48 9.30 1.07
C THR A 228 -6.52 10.23 0.36
N LEU A 229 -5.75 9.73 -0.62
CA LEU A 229 -4.91 10.57 -1.47
C LEU A 229 -5.71 11.71 -2.09
N PHE A 230 -6.87 11.42 -2.69
CA PHE A 230 -7.67 12.46 -3.35
C PHE A 230 -8.18 13.53 -2.39
N ARG A 231 -8.53 13.17 -1.15
CA ARG A 231 -8.98 14.14 -0.13
C ARG A 231 -7.86 15.03 0.37
N MET A 232 -6.64 14.50 0.42
CA MET A 232 -5.46 15.19 0.92
C MET A 232 -4.78 16.05 -0.13
N THR A 233 -5.11 15.88 -1.41
CA THR A 233 -4.53 16.62 -2.54
C THR A 233 -5.57 17.54 -3.20
N PRO A 234 -5.16 18.39 -4.17
CA PRO A 234 -6.11 19.21 -4.92
C PRO A 234 -7.13 18.40 -5.74
N CYS A 235 -6.93 17.09 -5.91
CA CYS A 235 -7.85 16.21 -6.65
C CYS A 235 -9.28 16.21 -6.10
N ARG A 236 -9.48 16.49 -4.81
CA ARG A 236 -10.80 16.71 -4.20
C ARG A 236 -11.64 17.78 -4.89
N ASN A 237 -11.02 18.70 -5.63
CA ASN A 237 -11.70 19.79 -6.33
C ASN A 237 -12.16 19.38 -7.75
N TYR A 238 -11.69 18.23 -8.26
CA TYR A 238 -11.93 17.80 -9.63
C TYR A 238 -12.80 16.55 -9.73
N VAL A 239 -12.90 15.76 -8.66
CA VAL A 239 -13.59 14.47 -8.64
C VAL A 239 -14.40 14.31 -7.35
N ASP A 240 -15.61 13.77 -7.47
CA ASP A 240 -16.43 13.37 -6.32
C ASP A 240 -15.81 12.12 -5.65
N VAL A 241 -15.15 12.33 -4.51
CA VAL A 241 -14.55 11.24 -3.73
C VAL A 241 -15.62 10.63 -2.82
N PRO A 242 -15.92 9.32 -2.91
CA PRO A 242 -16.79 8.64 -1.95
C PRO A 242 -16.32 8.90 -0.52
N LYS A 243 -17.21 9.10 0.45
CA LYS A 243 -16.81 9.22 1.87
C LYS A 243 -16.25 7.87 2.35
N VAL A 244 -15.23 7.90 3.23
CA VAL A 244 -14.72 6.67 3.87
C VAL A 244 -15.91 6.04 4.58
N VAL A 245 -16.25 4.81 4.19
CA VAL A 245 -17.12 3.98 5.02
C VAL A 245 -16.24 3.60 6.21
N VAL A 246 -16.37 4.35 7.31
CA VAL A 246 -15.88 3.89 8.61
C VAL A 246 -16.55 2.54 8.81
N LEU A 247 -15.77 1.47 8.90
CA LEU A 247 -16.28 0.15 9.24
C LEU A 247 -16.77 0.22 10.69
N ASP A 248 -18.01 0.68 10.89
CA ASP A 248 -18.63 0.69 12.20
C ASP A 248 -18.73 -0.76 12.69
N ASN A 249 -18.01 -1.07 13.77
CA ASN A 249 -17.98 -2.36 14.47
C ASN A 249 -19.35 -2.76 15.08
N ASN A 250 -20.45 -2.13 14.68
CA ASN A 250 -21.76 -2.28 15.29
C ASN A 250 -22.76 -3.13 14.48
N GLU A 251 -22.42 -3.62 13.28
CA GLU A 251 -23.31 -4.55 12.55
C GLU A 251 -23.18 -6.02 13.00
N LEU A 252 -22.31 -6.34 13.97
CA LEU A 252 -22.18 -7.70 14.54
C LEU A 252 -23.27 -8.06 15.57
N ASN A 253 -24.31 -7.24 15.73
CA ASN A 253 -25.41 -7.48 16.68
C ASN A 253 -26.81 -7.22 16.10
N GLU A 254 -27.11 -7.53 14.84
CA GLU A 254 -28.51 -7.67 14.43
C GLU A 254 -28.78 -8.92 13.55
N VAL A 255 -29.42 -9.89 14.25
CA VAL A 255 -30.21 -11.09 13.85
C VAL A 255 -29.45 -12.36 13.44
#